data_AF-A0A2X2JKF1-F1
#
_entry.id   AF-A0A2X2JKF1-F1
#
_cell.length_a   1.000
_cell.length_b   1.000
_cell.length_c   1.000
_cell.angle_alpha   90.00
_cell.angle_beta   90.00
_cell.angle_gamma   90.00
#
_symmetry.space_group_name_H-M   'P 1'
#
loop_
_entity.id
_entity.type
_entity.pdbx_description
1 polymer ?
#
loop_
_entity_poly.entity_id
_entity_poly.type
_entity_poly.pdbx_seq_one_letter_code
_entity_poly.pdbx_strand_id
1 'polypeptide(L)'
;MKIQHYIITGALVLSSLTNYAQDNNTVNNNVKIAGNCGMCKKTIENAGAAAQAKVEWNEDNQTATIAYDAKKTSLDAVLKSIAGAGYDNEKYLAAEDTYAKLHTCCQYERNLAPPASDATQDATIAAVASVDNISNASNFQKIYDQYFLLKDALVAADGKRAAGLANDLADAIAKVKTADLTQAEQDVWKTKTGITQSHCKESTTGQGYQQTTRILRNFVRRYL
;
A
#
# COMPACT_ATOMS: atom_id res chain seq x y z
N MET A 1 54.14 45.24 14.69
CA MET A 1 53.75 43.99 14.01
C MET A 1 53.30 42.84 14.94
N LYS A 2 53.67 42.77 16.22
CA LYS A 2 53.31 41.63 17.09
C LYS A 2 51.82 41.55 17.48
N ILE A 3 51.12 42.68 17.56
CA ILE A 3 49.68 42.75 17.93
C ILE A 3 48.76 42.24 16.81
N GLN A 4 49.14 42.42 15.53
CA GLN A 4 48.38 41.86 14.41
C GLN A 4 48.40 40.32 14.36
N HIS A 5 49.47 39.70 14.87
CA HIS A 5 49.55 38.24 14.89
C HIS A 5 48.53 37.65 15.86
N TYR A 6 48.37 38.25 17.05
CA TYR A 6 47.40 37.79 18.06
C TYR A 6 45.93 37.92 17.62
N ILE A 7 45.59 38.90 16.77
CA ILE A 7 44.24 39.07 16.24
C ILE A 7 43.91 37.96 15.21
N ILE A 8 44.91 37.53 14.43
CA ILE A 8 44.75 36.46 13.43
C ILE A 8 44.71 35.08 14.11
N THR A 9 45.51 34.84 15.16
CA THR A 9 45.44 33.58 15.93
C THR A 9 44.16 33.47 16.77
N GLY A 10 43.57 34.59 17.19
CA GLY A 10 42.28 34.60 17.91
C GLY A 10 41.08 34.26 17.02
N ALA A 11 41.10 34.65 15.75
CA ALA A 11 39.98 34.42 14.82
C ALA A 11 39.85 32.98 14.32
N LEU A 12 40.96 32.22 14.27
CA LEU A 12 40.98 30.85 13.75
C LEU A 12 40.45 29.80 14.74
N VAL A 13 40.31 30.16 16.02
CA VAL A 13 39.89 29.24 17.09
C VAL A 13 38.36 29.28 17.33
N LEU A 14 37.63 30.24 16.75
CA LEU A 14 36.17 30.38 16.94
C LEU A 14 35.30 29.64 15.90
N SER A 15 35.87 29.01 14.87
CA SER A 15 35.10 28.39 13.78
C SER A 15 34.79 26.90 13.97
N SER A 16 35.17 26.27 15.08
CA SER A 16 35.09 24.80 15.26
C SER A 16 33.95 24.30 16.17
N LEU A 17 32.88 25.07 16.39
CA LEU A 17 31.71 24.62 17.16
C LEU A 17 30.40 24.67 16.36
N THR A 18 30.40 24.23 15.10
CA THR A 18 29.14 23.82 14.46
C THR A 18 28.87 22.36 14.82
N ASN A 19 28.23 22.14 15.98
CA ASN A 19 27.59 20.86 16.27
C ASN A 19 26.39 20.72 15.34
N TYR A 20 26.53 19.99 14.23
CA TYR A 20 25.38 19.42 13.56
C TYR A 20 24.78 18.39 14.51
N ALA A 21 23.76 18.78 15.27
CA ALA A 21 22.90 17.82 15.92
C ALA A 21 22.36 16.91 14.80
N GLN A 22 22.77 15.64 14.79
CA GLN A 22 22.14 14.65 13.92
C GLN A 22 20.75 14.39 14.48
N ASP A 23 19.74 15.08 13.93
CA ASP A 23 18.35 14.70 14.13
C ASP A 23 18.21 13.24 13.68
N ASN A 24 18.23 12.31 14.64
CA ASN A 24 18.10 10.89 14.38
C ASN A 24 16.62 10.55 14.15
N ASN A 25 16.08 10.99 13.01
CA ASN A 25 14.74 10.58 12.53
C ASN A 25 14.71 9.13 12.03
N THR A 26 15.67 8.32 12.46
CA THR A 26 15.82 6.93 12.06
C THR A 26 14.78 6.09 12.78
N VAL A 27 13.95 5.41 12.01
CA VAL A 27 12.96 4.46 12.49
C VAL A 27 13.39 3.06 12.07
N ASN A 28 13.36 2.13 13.01
CA ASN A 28 13.68 0.72 12.78
C ASN A 28 12.43 -0.14 12.91
N ASN A 29 12.19 -1.02 11.96
CA ASN A 29 11.08 -1.98 12.00
C ASN A 29 11.57 -3.36 11.57
N ASN A 30 10.99 -4.40 12.16
CA ASN A 30 11.16 -5.77 11.69
C ASN A 30 9.87 -6.22 11.02
N VAL A 31 10.00 -6.80 9.82
CA VAL A 31 8.86 -7.23 9.01
C VAL A 31 9.18 -8.57 8.36
N LYS A 32 8.17 -9.43 8.18
CA LYS A 32 8.30 -10.64 7.38
C LYS A 32 8.26 -10.32 5.89
N ILE A 33 9.23 -10.90 5.17
CA ILE A 33 9.34 -10.81 3.72
C ILE A 33 9.71 -12.21 3.23
N ALA A 34 8.89 -12.76 2.35
CA ALA A 34 9.07 -14.11 1.86
C ALA A 34 10.31 -14.19 0.93
N GLY A 35 11.04 -15.29 1.04
CA GLY A 35 12.28 -15.55 0.31
C GLY A 35 13.00 -16.78 0.86
N ASN A 36 13.89 -17.37 0.08
CA ASN A 36 14.40 -18.73 0.33
C ASN A 36 15.85 -18.97 -0.10
N CYS A 37 16.54 -17.97 -0.64
CA CYS A 37 17.98 -18.10 -0.94
C CYS A 37 18.70 -16.74 -0.78
N GLY A 38 20.02 -16.79 -0.63
CA GLY A 38 20.87 -15.59 -0.53
C GLY A 38 20.83 -14.64 -1.74
N MET A 39 20.32 -15.09 -2.90
CA MET A 39 20.03 -14.19 -4.03
C MET A 39 18.81 -13.31 -3.77
N CYS A 40 17.80 -13.87 -3.09
CA CYS A 40 16.62 -13.12 -2.68
C CYS A 40 17.01 -12.02 -1.70
N LYS A 41 17.90 -12.34 -0.74
CA LYS A 41 18.49 -11.36 0.19
C LYS A 41 18.96 -10.11 -0.54
N LYS A 42 19.88 -10.27 -1.50
CA LYS A 42 20.44 -9.14 -2.24
C LYS A 42 19.37 -8.32 -2.97
N THR A 43 18.39 -8.98 -3.56
CA THR A 43 17.34 -8.30 -4.33
C THR A 43 16.39 -7.51 -3.41
N ILE A 44 15.99 -8.11 -2.29
CA ILE A 44 15.16 -7.47 -1.25
C ILE A 44 15.88 -6.25 -0.67
N GLU A 45 17.17 -6.39 -0.34
CA GLU A 45 17.97 -5.31 0.23
C GLU A 45 18.16 -4.15 -0.76
N ASN A 46 18.41 -4.47 -2.04
CA ASN A 46 18.51 -3.46 -3.10
C ASN A 46 17.18 -2.74 -3.35
N ALA A 47 16.05 -3.45 -3.32
CA ALA A 47 14.73 -2.84 -3.46
C ALA A 47 14.41 -1.88 -2.30
N GLY A 48 14.84 -2.22 -1.08
CA GLY A 48 14.77 -1.32 0.07
C GLY A 48 15.67 -0.09 -0.06
N ALA A 49 16.90 -0.28 -0.53
CA ALA A 49 17.85 0.81 -0.78
C ALA A 49 17.33 1.80 -1.85
N ALA A 50 16.69 1.29 -2.91
CA ALA A 50 16.02 2.12 -3.92
C ALA A 50 14.91 3.00 -3.31
N ALA A 51 14.27 2.53 -2.24
CA ALA A 51 13.27 3.28 -1.46
C ALA A 51 13.88 4.12 -0.32
N GLN A 52 15.20 4.37 -0.37
CA GLN A 52 15.96 5.17 0.61
C GLN A 52 15.95 4.60 2.04
N ALA A 53 15.84 3.28 2.17
CA ALA A 53 15.94 2.57 3.44
C ALA A 53 17.14 1.61 3.45
N LYS A 54 17.76 1.43 4.61
CA LYS A 54 18.69 0.33 4.83
C LYS A 54 17.87 -0.90 5.23
N VAL A 55 18.01 -1.97 4.48
CA VAL A 55 17.31 -3.24 4.71
C VAL A 55 18.36 -4.32 4.90
N GLU A 56 18.18 -5.13 5.95
CA GLU A 56 18.98 -6.32 6.22
C GLU A 56 18.01 -7.49 6.33
N TRP A 57 18.04 -8.41 5.38
CA TRP A 57 17.14 -9.57 5.37
C TRP A 57 17.86 -10.85 5.82
N ASN A 58 17.17 -11.65 6.63
CA ASN A 58 17.67 -12.90 7.16
C ASN A 58 16.87 -14.08 6.59
N GLU A 59 17.59 -15.05 6.02
CA GLU A 59 17.03 -16.23 5.37
C GLU A 59 16.44 -17.24 6.36
N ASP A 60 17.08 -17.42 7.52
CA ASP A 60 16.70 -18.42 8.51
C ASP A 60 15.30 -18.19 9.07
N ASN A 61 14.88 -16.92 9.16
CA ASN A 61 13.61 -16.51 9.76
C ASN A 61 12.74 -15.65 8.83
N GLN A 62 13.15 -15.45 7.57
CA GLN A 62 12.45 -14.64 6.56
C GLN A 62 12.05 -13.23 7.06
N THR A 63 12.87 -12.64 7.93
CA THR A 63 12.60 -11.34 8.55
C THR A 63 13.60 -10.32 8.04
N ALA A 64 13.11 -9.14 7.64
CA ALA A 64 13.94 -7.98 7.34
C ALA A 64 13.90 -6.96 8.47
N THR A 65 15.09 -6.49 8.86
CA THR A 65 15.26 -5.27 9.65
C THR A 65 15.40 -4.09 8.71
N ILE A 66 14.43 -3.19 8.75
CA ILE A 66 14.35 -1.99 7.91
C ILE A 66 14.62 -0.77 8.78
N ALA A 67 15.68 -0.03 8.46
CA ALA A 67 16.02 1.25 9.07
C ALA A 67 15.91 2.37 8.04
N TYR A 68 15.12 3.41 8.33
CA TYR A 68 14.90 4.51 7.40
C TYR A 68 14.71 5.85 8.11
N ASP A 69 14.97 6.93 7.40
CA ASP A 69 14.69 8.30 7.86
C ASP A 69 13.23 8.65 7.57
N ALA A 70 12.43 8.88 8.62
CA ALA A 70 11.00 9.19 8.50
C ALA A 70 10.71 10.50 7.74
N LYS A 71 11.70 11.39 7.55
CA LYS A 71 11.57 12.59 6.72
C LYS A 71 11.77 12.29 5.23
N LYS A 72 12.40 11.17 4.86
CA LYS A 72 12.75 10.81 3.47
C LYS A 72 11.83 9.74 2.89
N THR A 73 11.44 8.76 3.70
CA THR A 73 10.64 7.62 3.26
C THR A 73 9.76 7.09 4.39
N SER A 74 8.96 6.07 4.09
CA SER A 74 8.09 5.39 5.06
C SER A 74 8.19 3.89 4.91
N LEU A 75 7.89 3.15 5.99
CA LEU A 75 7.82 1.69 5.94
C LEU A 75 6.93 1.20 4.79
N ASP A 76 5.82 1.90 4.55
CA ASP A 76 4.87 1.58 3.49
C ASP A 76 5.48 1.69 2.08
N ALA A 77 6.23 2.76 1.82
CA ALA A 77 6.92 2.95 0.54
C ALA A 77 8.00 1.89 0.32
N VAL A 78 8.71 1.51 1.37
CA VAL A 78 9.73 0.46 1.32
C VAL A 78 9.10 -0.91 1.02
N LEU A 79 8.03 -1.27 1.71
CA LEU A 79 7.34 -2.54 1.48
C LEU A 79 6.72 -2.62 0.07
N LYS A 80 6.19 -1.51 -0.46
CA LYS A 80 5.73 -1.43 -1.85
C LYS A 80 6.86 -1.62 -2.85
N SER A 81 8.03 -1.01 -2.59
CA SER A 81 9.22 -1.19 -3.43
C SER A 81 9.65 -2.66 -3.49
N ILE A 82 9.65 -3.34 -2.34
CA ILE A 82 10.02 -4.76 -2.25
C ILE A 82 8.99 -5.67 -2.95
N ALA A 83 7.70 -5.41 -2.79
CA ALA A 83 6.65 -6.11 -3.55
C ALA A 83 6.77 -5.86 -5.07
N GLY A 84 7.13 -4.64 -5.47
CA GLY A 84 7.44 -4.29 -6.85
C GLY A 84 8.69 -4.99 -7.40
N ALA A 85 9.56 -5.52 -6.54
CA ALA A 85 10.70 -6.35 -6.92
C ALA A 85 10.38 -7.85 -6.98
N GLY A 86 9.12 -8.25 -6.69
CA GLY A 86 8.67 -9.64 -6.79
C GLY A 86 8.47 -10.36 -5.45
N TYR A 87 8.75 -9.72 -4.31
CA TYR A 87 8.72 -10.38 -2.99
C TYR A 87 7.54 -9.93 -2.14
N ASP A 88 6.77 -10.90 -1.68
CA ASP A 88 5.63 -10.66 -0.79
C ASP A 88 6.10 -10.28 0.61
N ASN A 89 5.26 -9.49 1.27
CA ASN A 89 5.44 -9.10 2.65
C ASN A 89 4.10 -9.05 3.39
N GLU A 90 4.13 -8.71 4.67
CA GLU A 90 2.95 -8.69 5.54
C GLU A 90 1.80 -7.79 5.05
N LYS A 91 2.07 -6.84 4.14
CA LYS A 91 1.06 -5.89 3.63
C LYS A 91 0.79 -6.00 2.14
N TYR A 92 1.80 -6.36 1.35
CA TYR A 92 1.74 -6.29 -0.10
C TYR A 92 2.17 -7.61 -0.72
N LEU A 93 1.36 -8.06 -1.66
CA LEU A 93 1.70 -9.16 -2.55
C LEU A 93 2.35 -8.61 -3.81
N ALA A 94 3.40 -9.27 -4.29
CA ALA A 94 4.00 -8.99 -5.57
C ALA A 94 3.03 -9.34 -6.71
N ALA A 95 3.14 -8.60 -7.82
CA ALA A 95 2.38 -8.90 -9.02
C ALA A 95 2.84 -10.24 -9.62
N GLU A 96 1.89 -11.01 -10.14
CA GLU A 96 2.11 -12.36 -10.66
C GLU A 96 3.23 -12.40 -11.71
N ASP A 97 3.22 -11.43 -12.61
CA ASP A 97 4.19 -11.31 -13.69
C ASP A 97 5.61 -11.04 -13.20
N THR A 98 5.75 -10.31 -12.08
CA THR A 98 7.01 -9.90 -11.50
C THR A 98 7.57 -11.02 -10.63
N TYR A 99 6.71 -11.67 -9.85
CA TYR A 99 7.05 -12.87 -9.10
C TYR A 99 7.47 -14.01 -10.03
N ALA A 100 6.75 -14.24 -11.13
CA ALA A 100 7.08 -15.31 -12.10
C ALA A 100 8.43 -15.10 -12.80
N LYS A 101 8.94 -13.86 -12.86
CA LYS A 101 10.26 -13.51 -13.38
C LYS A 101 11.38 -13.74 -12.37
N LEU A 102 11.07 -13.97 -11.09
CA LEU A 102 12.08 -14.32 -10.10
C LEU A 102 12.75 -15.64 -10.48
N HIS A 103 14.02 -15.76 -10.10
CA HIS A 103 14.75 -17.00 -10.27
C HIS A 103 14.05 -18.14 -9.52
N THR A 104 14.19 -19.39 -9.99
CA THR A 104 13.50 -20.54 -9.39
C THR A 104 13.81 -20.70 -7.91
N CYS A 105 15.03 -20.36 -7.45
CA CYS A 105 15.35 -20.38 -6.01
C CYS A 105 14.72 -19.26 -5.20
N CYS A 106 14.06 -18.28 -5.81
CA CYS A 106 13.33 -17.19 -5.15
C CYS A 106 11.81 -17.33 -5.25
N GLN A 107 11.33 -18.36 -5.93
CA GLN A 107 9.91 -18.69 -5.98
C GLN A 107 9.57 -19.60 -4.79
N TYR A 108 8.59 -19.18 -3.99
CA TYR A 108 8.07 -19.85 -2.81
C TYR A 108 6.55 -20.00 -2.89
N GLU A 109 5.96 -20.96 -2.17
CA GLU A 109 4.51 -21.18 -2.19
C GLU A 109 3.75 -19.96 -1.61
N ARG A 110 2.87 -19.36 -2.42
CA ARG A 110 2.04 -18.21 -2.03
C ARG A 110 0.70 -18.71 -1.50
N ASN A 111 0.55 -18.73 -0.17
CA ASN A 111 -0.70 -19.12 0.50
C ASN A 111 -1.78 -18.02 0.50
N LEU A 112 -1.50 -16.87 -0.13
CA LEU A 112 -2.42 -15.75 -0.27
C LEU A 112 -2.71 -15.58 -1.76
N ALA A 113 -3.99 -15.74 -2.14
CA ALA A 113 -4.41 -15.60 -3.53
C ALA A 113 -4.05 -14.19 -4.03
N PRO A 114 -3.39 -14.06 -5.19
CA PRO A 114 -3.03 -12.76 -5.73
C PRO A 114 -4.25 -11.89 -5.98
N PRO A 115 -4.15 -10.55 -5.78
CA PRO A 115 -5.16 -9.64 -6.29
C PRO A 115 -5.15 -9.80 -7.82
N ALA A 116 -6.22 -10.43 -8.33
CA ALA A 116 -6.35 -10.91 -9.70
C ALA A 116 -5.73 -9.96 -10.74
N SER A 117 -4.66 -10.41 -11.38
CA SER A 117 -4.09 -9.78 -12.57
C SER A 117 -4.83 -10.28 -13.81
N ASP A 118 -5.25 -9.36 -14.66
CA ASP A 118 -5.82 -9.58 -15.99
C ASP A 118 -5.06 -10.65 -16.78
N ALA A 119 -5.71 -11.80 -17.00
CA ALA A 119 -5.45 -12.69 -18.13
C ALA A 119 -6.77 -12.85 -18.89
N THR A 120 -6.73 -12.58 -20.18
CA THR A 120 -7.89 -12.45 -21.07
C THR A 120 -8.59 -13.80 -21.31
N GLN A 121 -9.91 -13.70 -21.49
CA GLN A 121 -10.96 -14.72 -21.63
C GLN A 121 -10.73 -15.79 -22.73
N ASP A 122 -11.18 -17.04 -22.53
CA ASP A 122 -12.21 -17.67 -23.40
C ASP A 122 -12.84 -18.98 -22.81
N ALA A 123 -14.15 -19.11 -23.05
CA ALA A 123 -15.04 -20.28 -23.16
C ALA A 123 -15.18 -21.40 -22.07
N THR A 124 -16.32 -21.30 -21.35
CA THR A 124 -17.42 -22.30 -21.18
C THR A 124 -17.11 -23.78 -20.84
N ILE A 125 -17.59 -24.28 -19.69
CA ILE A 125 -18.78 -25.17 -19.52
C ILE A 125 -18.92 -25.70 -18.07
N ALA A 126 -20.17 -25.60 -17.58
CA ALA A 126 -20.91 -26.43 -16.62
C ALA A 126 -20.48 -26.60 -15.15
N ALA A 127 -21.42 -26.15 -14.31
CA ALA A 127 -22.00 -26.85 -13.15
C ALA A 127 -21.02 -27.44 -12.11
N VAL A 128 -20.85 -26.68 -11.03
CA VAL A 128 -20.92 -27.28 -9.69
C VAL A 128 -21.99 -26.55 -8.89
N ALA A 129 -23.14 -27.23 -8.80
CA ALA A 129 -24.14 -26.96 -7.79
C ALA A 129 -23.57 -27.26 -6.39
N SER A 130 -24.23 -26.67 -5.39
CA SER A 130 -24.05 -26.81 -3.94
C SER A 130 -22.95 -25.96 -3.28
N VAL A 131 -23.26 -24.68 -3.10
CA VAL A 131 -23.15 -24.12 -1.75
C VAL A 131 -24.54 -23.61 -1.38
N ASP A 132 -25.36 -24.54 -0.91
CA ASP A 132 -26.55 -24.19 -0.16
C ASP A 132 -26.11 -23.40 1.08
N ASN A 133 -26.76 -22.26 1.29
CA ASN A 133 -26.68 -21.40 2.48
C ASN A 133 -25.59 -20.32 2.53
N ILE A 134 -25.67 -19.29 1.67
CA ILE A 134 -25.35 -17.91 2.10
C ILE A 134 -26.34 -16.92 1.45
N SER A 135 -27.42 -16.61 2.17
CA SER A 135 -28.35 -15.50 1.87
C SER A 135 -27.72 -14.10 2.03
N ASN A 136 -26.40 -14.00 2.02
CA ASN A 136 -25.62 -12.79 2.29
C ASN A 136 -24.39 -12.59 1.38
N ALA A 137 -24.02 -13.59 0.57
CA ALA A 137 -22.94 -13.44 -0.41
C ALA A 137 -23.28 -12.42 -1.50
N SER A 138 -24.58 -12.24 -1.80
CA SER A 138 -25.04 -11.37 -2.89
C SER A 138 -24.79 -9.88 -2.67
N ASN A 139 -24.77 -9.41 -1.41
CA ASN A 139 -24.59 -7.98 -1.11
C ASN A 139 -23.12 -7.57 -1.12
N PHE A 140 -22.26 -8.37 -0.50
CA PHE A 140 -20.81 -8.09 -0.47
C PHE A 140 -20.15 -8.35 -1.82
N GLN A 141 -20.56 -9.40 -2.55
CA GLN A 141 -20.05 -9.64 -3.90
C GLN A 141 -20.29 -8.43 -4.80
N LYS A 142 -21.51 -7.88 -4.76
CA LYS A 142 -21.85 -6.70 -5.56
C LYS A 142 -21.03 -5.47 -5.15
N ILE A 143 -20.72 -5.30 -3.87
CA ILE A 143 -19.85 -4.22 -3.40
C ILE A 143 -18.42 -4.40 -3.91
N TYR A 144 -17.89 -5.62 -3.86
CA TYR A 144 -16.57 -5.92 -4.39
C TYR A 144 -16.51 -5.67 -5.91
N ASP A 145 -17.50 -6.14 -6.67
CA ASP A 145 -17.55 -5.93 -8.11
C ASP A 145 -17.56 -4.43 -8.46
N GLN A 146 -18.41 -3.64 -7.77
CA GLN A 146 -18.46 -2.18 -7.98
C GLN A 146 -17.18 -1.46 -7.55
N TYR A 147 -16.53 -1.94 -6.49
CA TYR A 147 -15.24 -1.41 -6.04
C TYR A 147 -14.15 -1.61 -7.10
N PHE A 148 -14.04 -2.82 -7.67
CA PHE A 148 -13.04 -3.10 -8.71
C PHE A 148 -13.29 -2.27 -9.97
N LEU A 149 -14.54 -2.15 -10.41
CA LEU A 149 -14.90 -1.30 -11.55
C LEU A 149 -14.52 0.17 -11.31
N LEU A 150 -14.80 0.70 -10.12
CA LEU A 150 -14.44 2.06 -9.76
C LEU A 150 -12.91 2.25 -9.76
N LYS A 151 -12.16 1.30 -9.17
CA LYS A 151 -10.70 1.29 -9.19
C LYS A 151 -10.18 1.36 -10.62
N ASP A 152 -10.70 0.52 -11.51
CA ASP A 152 -10.22 0.43 -12.88
C ASP A 152 -10.53 1.71 -13.67
N ALA A 153 -11.70 2.31 -13.47
CA ALA A 153 -12.04 3.61 -14.05
C ALA A 153 -11.11 4.75 -13.55
N LEU A 154 -10.73 4.72 -12.26
CA LEU A 154 -9.78 5.68 -11.68
C LEU A 154 -8.36 5.49 -12.23
N VAL A 155 -7.92 4.24 -12.41
CA VAL A 155 -6.63 3.90 -13.03
C VAL A 155 -6.60 4.35 -14.50
N ALA A 156 -7.71 4.16 -15.23
CA ALA A 156 -7.88 4.63 -16.60
C ALA A 156 -8.07 6.15 -16.74
N ALA A 157 -8.10 6.90 -15.62
CA ALA A 157 -8.39 8.34 -15.57
C ALA A 157 -9.73 8.75 -16.23
N ASP A 158 -10.69 7.82 -16.32
CA ASP A 158 -12.03 8.07 -16.86
C ASP A 158 -12.94 8.62 -15.76
N GLY A 159 -12.96 9.94 -15.67
CA GLY A 159 -13.69 10.66 -14.63
C GLY A 159 -15.20 10.52 -14.64
N LYS A 160 -15.76 10.45 -15.85
CA LYS A 160 -17.21 10.35 -16.02
C LYS A 160 -17.69 8.97 -15.60
N ARG A 161 -16.94 7.93 -15.98
CA ARG A 161 -17.20 6.55 -15.58
C ARG A 161 -16.94 6.34 -14.09
N ALA A 162 -15.85 6.89 -13.55
CA ALA A 162 -15.56 6.82 -12.12
C ALA A 162 -16.65 7.48 -11.26
N ALA A 163 -17.19 8.63 -11.68
CA ALA A 163 -18.28 9.29 -10.97
C ALA A 163 -19.57 8.44 -10.95
N GLY A 164 -19.90 7.78 -12.06
CA GLY A 164 -21.04 6.85 -12.11
C GLY A 164 -20.86 5.66 -11.17
N LEU A 165 -19.70 4.99 -11.27
CA LEU A 165 -19.39 3.81 -10.46
C LEU A 165 -19.26 4.13 -8.96
N ALA A 166 -18.85 5.34 -8.60
CA ALA A 166 -18.84 5.78 -7.20
C ALA A 166 -20.24 5.89 -6.61
N ASN A 167 -21.23 6.34 -7.40
CA ASN A 167 -22.62 6.36 -6.98
C ASN A 167 -23.19 4.93 -6.87
N ASP A 168 -22.88 4.07 -7.85
CA ASP A 168 -23.33 2.67 -7.85
C ASP A 168 -22.76 1.89 -6.64
N LEU A 169 -21.50 2.16 -6.28
CA LEU A 169 -20.88 1.60 -5.08
C LEU A 169 -21.54 2.13 -3.80
N ALA A 170 -21.83 3.43 -3.71
CA ALA A 170 -22.52 4.01 -2.56
C ALA A 170 -23.93 3.40 -2.37
N ASP A 171 -24.66 3.18 -3.46
CA ASP A 171 -25.97 2.54 -3.46
C ASP A 171 -25.90 1.06 -3.06
N ALA A 172 -24.85 0.34 -3.48
CA ALA A 172 -24.63 -1.05 -3.08
C ALA A 172 -24.33 -1.15 -1.57
N ILE A 173 -23.50 -0.25 -1.04
CA ILE A 173 -23.20 -0.15 0.39
C ILE A 173 -24.46 0.18 1.20
N ALA A 174 -25.32 1.09 0.72
CA ALA A 174 -26.56 1.46 1.42
C ALA A 174 -27.57 0.30 1.52
N LYS A 175 -27.47 -0.71 0.66
CA LYS A 175 -28.40 -1.86 0.59
C LYS A 175 -27.95 -3.07 1.40
N VAL A 176 -26.79 -2.99 2.08
CA VAL A 176 -26.30 -4.09 2.93
C VAL A 176 -27.23 -4.31 4.11
N LYS A 177 -27.67 -5.55 4.27
CA LYS A 177 -28.42 -6.00 5.45
C LYS A 177 -27.46 -6.15 6.63
N THR A 178 -27.32 -5.08 7.43
CA THR A 178 -26.44 -5.07 8.60
C THR A 178 -26.93 -5.93 9.77
N ALA A 179 -28.18 -6.42 9.70
CA ALA A 179 -28.77 -7.29 10.72
C ALA A 179 -28.10 -8.68 10.80
N ASP A 180 -27.43 -9.10 9.72
CA ASP A 180 -26.74 -10.39 9.63
C ASP A 180 -25.28 -10.31 10.08
N LEU A 181 -24.82 -9.15 10.56
CA LEU A 181 -23.45 -8.90 11.02
C LEU A 181 -23.37 -8.97 12.55
N THR A 182 -22.23 -9.42 13.07
CA THR A 182 -21.94 -9.35 14.52
C THR A 182 -21.86 -7.89 14.98
N GLN A 183 -22.05 -7.65 16.29
CA GLN A 183 -22.01 -6.30 16.85
C GLN A 183 -20.68 -5.56 16.54
N ALA A 184 -19.56 -6.28 16.61
CA ALA A 184 -18.24 -5.73 16.27
C ALA A 184 -18.15 -5.35 14.78
N GLU A 185 -18.68 -6.18 13.89
CA GLU A 185 -18.73 -5.89 12.45
C GLU A 185 -19.67 -4.72 12.13
N GLN A 186 -20.80 -4.59 12.84
CA GLN A 186 -21.70 -3.46 12.69
C GLN A 186 -21.04 -2.13 13.11
N ASP A 187 -20.22 -2.14 14.16
CA ASP A 187 -19.56 -0.93 14.65
C ASP A 187 -18.42 -0.50 13.73
N VAL A 188 -17.66 -1.46 13.19
CA VAL A 188 -16.68 -1.22 12.12
C VAL A 188 -17.40 -0.73 10.86
N TRP A 189 -18.51 -1.37 10.47
CA TRP A 189 -19.31 -1.00 9.31
C TRP A 189 -19.83 0.44 9.41
N LYS A 190 -20.46 0.83 10.53
CA LYS A 190 -20.94 2.21 10.75
C LYS A 190 -19.81 3.24 10.65
N THR A 191 -18.66 2.93 11.26
CA THR A 191 -17.48 3.81 11.22
C THR A 191 -16.95 3.98 9.80
N LYS A 192 -16.77 2.88 9.08
CA LYS A 192 -16.20 2.88 7.73
C LYS A 192 -17.16 3.45 6.69
N THR A 193 -18.44 3.10 6.75
CA THR A 193 -19.47 3.64 5.82
C THR A 193 -19.72 5.13 6.05
N GLY A 194 -19.70 5.62 7.29
CA GLY A 194 -19.82 7.05 7.57
C GLY A 194 -18.69 7.88 6.92
N ILE A 195 -17.47 7.34 6.92
CA ILE A 195 -16.32 7.96 6.24
C ILE A 195 -16.49 7.88 4.71
N THR A 196 -16.88 6.73 4.17
CA THR A 196 -17.06 6.57 2.72
C THR A 196 -18.18 7.49 2.18
N GLN A 197 -19.31 7.59 2.88
CA GLN A 197 -20.45 8.40 2.45
C GLN A 197 -20.18 9.91 2.50
N SER A 198 -19.39 10.40 3.46
CA SER A 198 -19.00 11.82 3.49
C SER A 198 -18.14 12.20 2.30
N HIS A 199 -17.21 11.32 1.90
CA HIS A 199 -16.35 11.53 0.74
C HIS A 199 -17.09 11.43 -0.60
N CYS A 200 -18.17 10.64 -0.69
CA CYS A 200 -19.00 10.58 -1.90
C CYS A 200 -19.90 11.82 -2.08
N LYS A 201 -20.41 12.42 -0.99
CA LYS A 201 -21.30 13.59 -1.06
C LYS A 201 -20.61 14.88 -1.52
N GLU A 202 -19.30 15.01 -1.30
CA GLU A 202 -18.51 16.14 -1.83
C GLU A 202 -18.34 16.09 -3.36
N SER A 203 -18.73 14.99 -4.03
CA SER A 203 -18.62 14.84 -5.48
C SER A 203 -19.81 15.38 -6.30
N THR A 204 -20.93 15.74 -5.66
CA THR A 204 -22.15 16.18 -6.37
C THR A 204 -22.37 17.69 -6.39
N THR A 205 -21.54 18.48 -5.69
CA THR A 205 -21.52 19.95 -5.83
C THR A 205 -20.53 20.30 -6.94
N GLY A 206 -21.00 20.95 -8.01
CA GLY A 206 -20.35 21.09 -9.32
C GLY A 206 -19.02 21.86 -9.42
N GLN A 207 -18.16 21.82 -8.41
CA GLN A 207 -16.79 22.30 -8.44
C GLN A 207 -15.88 21.28 -7.74
N GLY A 208 -15.51 20.19 -8.42
CA GLY A 208 -14.77 19.16 -7.66
C GLY A 208 -14.03 18.07 -8.39
N TYR A 209 -14.07 17.93 -9.71
CA TYR A 209 -13.47 16.73 -10.35
C TYR A 209 -11.99 16.48 -10.01
N GLN A 210 -11.17 17.54 -9.89
CA GLN A 210 -9.75 17.44 -9.51
C GLN A 210 -9.56 17.28 -7.98
N GLN A 211 -10.49 17.83 -7.18
CA GLN A 211 -10.44 17.75 -5.72
C GLN A 211 -10.89 16.35 -5.25
N THR A 212 -11.94 15.80 -5.86
CA THR A 212 -12.55 14.51 -5.53
C THR A 212 -11.68 13.34 -5.98
N THR A 213 -11.04 13.41 -7.15
CA THR A 213 -10.02 12.42 -7.54
C THR A 213 -8.83 12.44 -6.59
N ARG A 214 -8.43 13.61 -6.08
CA ARG A 214 -7.35 13.71 -5.08
C ARG A 214 -7.80 13.16 -3.71
N ILE A 215 -9.02 13.43 -3.28
CA ILE A 215 -9.57 12.93 -2.01
C ILE A 215 -9.81 11.42 -2.06
N LEU A 216 -10.45 10.90 -3.10
CA LEU A 216 -10.66 9.46 -3.29
C LEU A 216 -9.34 8.71 -3.49
N ARG A 217 -8.38 9.28 -4.26
CA ARG A 217 -7.04 8.69 -4.39
C ARG A 217 -6.28 8.69 -3.07
N ASN A 218 -6.44 9.72 -2.24
CA ASN A 218 -5.84 9.77 -0.91
C ASN A 218 -6.54 8.83 0.08
N PHE A 219 -7.86 8.65 -0.03
CA PHE A 219 -8.62 7.72 0.78
C PHE A 219 -8.24 6.28 0.46
N VAL A 220 -8.23 5.91 -0.84
CA VAL A 220 -7.76 4.62 -1.33
C VAL A 220 -6.29 4.39 -0.95
N ARG A 221 -5.43 5.42 -0.98
CA ARG A 221 -4.03 5.27 -0.52
C ARG A 221 -3.84 5.14 1.00
N ARG A 222 -4.82 5.57 1.80
CA ARG A 222 -4.65 5.73 3.26
C ARG A 222 -5.39 4.68 4.06
N TYR A 223 -6.45 4.09 3.51
CA TYR A 223 -7.34 3.20 4.25
C TYR A 223 -7.62 1.86 3.55
N LEU A 224 -7.15 1.71 2.31
CA LEU A 224 -7.12 0.46 1.55
C LEU A 224 -5.67 0.17 1.16
#